data_AF-A0A1W1ZMC4-F1
#
_entry.id   AF-A0A1W1ZMC4-F1
#
_cell.length_a   1.000
_cell.length_b   1.000
_cell.length_c   1.000
_cell.angle_alpha   90.00
_cell.angle_beta   90.00
_cell.angle_gamma   90.00
#
_symmetry.space_group_name_H-M   'P 1'
#
loop_
_entity.id
_entity.type
_entity.pdbx_description
1 polymer ?
#
loop_
_entity_poly.entity_id
_entity_poly.type
_entity_poly.pdbx_seq_one_letter_code
_entity_poly.pdbx_strand_id
1 'polypeptide(L)'
;MSSVPSKVLDQTDDRDGLAKEVNHLHQSLFGRPPTASVIEHYIQAHMIMPELHDVHDAEVRTVRAVIEKKLDAIAVEPWLRDKNRHHLLSRKIFLLSYISECDAEHVEYNNHIENRFIYFGVMLFECARASFTMAKGLYLKVRHGLF
;
A
#
# COMPACT_ATOMS: atom_id res chain seq x y z
N MET A 1 33.65 21.82 19.05
CA MET A 1 32.32 22.45 19.04
C MET A 1 31.49 21.72 17.99
N SER A 2 30.50 20.97 18.47
CA SER A 2 29.72 20.01 17.70
C SER A 2 28.72 20.73 16.80
N SER A 3 28.87 20.60 15.48
CA SER A 3 27.85 21.02 14.52
C SER A 3 26.75 19.96 14.51
N VAL A 4 25.68 20.24 15.23
CA VAL A 4 24.43 19.47 15.19
C VAL A 4 23.93 19.44 13.74
N PRO A 5 23.77 18.25 13.11
CA PRO A 5 23.29 18.19 11.74
C PRO A 5 21.81 18.57 11.68
N SER A 6 21.54 19.60 10.88
CA SER A 6 20.24 20.17 10.52
C SER A 6 19.37 19.20 9.70
N LYS A 7 19.00 18.04 10.27
CA LYS A 7 18.12 17.03 9.64
C LYS A 7 16.79 16.82 10.39
N VAL A 8 16.43 17.76 11.26
CA VAL A 8 15.23 17.69 12.12
C VAL A 8 14.06 18.54 11.58
N LEU A 9 14.25 19.25 10.46
CA LEU A 9 13.25 20.17 9.88
C LEU A 9 12.49 19.61 8.66
N ASP A 10 12.36 18.28 8.53
CA ASP A 10 11.65 17.63 7.42
C ASP A 10 10.79 16.44 7.89
N GLN A 11 10.17 16.56 9.08
CA GLN A 11 9.33 15.48 9.65
C GLN A 11 7.84 15.84 9.70
N THR A 12 7.49 17.13 9.69
CA THR A 12 6.08 17.58 9.66
C THR A 12 5.49 17.57 8.25
N ASP A 13 6.30 17.82 7.22
CA ASP A 13 5.88 17.69 5.81
C ASP A 13 5.72 16.20 5.41
N ASP A 14 6.42 15.30 6.12
CA ASP A 14 6.35 13.85 5.94
C ASP A 14 5.08 13.24 6.54
N ARG A 15 4.60 13.70 7.71
CA ARG A 15 3.37 13.12 8.32
C ARG A 15 2.12 13.34 7.48
N ASP A 16 1.94 14.53 6.90
CA ASP A 16 0.82 14.81 5.99
C ASP A 16 0.95 14.02 4.68
N GLY A 17 2.18 13.82 4.19
CA GLY A 17 2.48 12.95 3.05
C GLY A 17 2.14 11.48 3.34
N LEU A 18 2.55 10.97 4.49
CA LEU A 18 2.28 9.61 4.96
C LEU A 18 0.78 9.41 5.22
N ALA A 19 0.07 10.38 5.78
CA ALA A 19 -1.37 10.28 5.94
C ALA A 19 -2.10 10.16 4.59
N LYS A 20 -1.69 10.93 3.57
CA LYS A 20 -2.22 10.80 2.20
C LYS A 20 -1.87 9.44 1.58
N GLU A 21 -0.65 8.96 1.82
CA GLU A 21 -0.22 7.64 1.39
C GLU A 21 -1.10 6.54 1.99
N VAL A 22 -1.28 6.53 3.32
CA VAL A 22 -2.12 5.54 4.02
C VAL A 22 -3.56 5.59 3.50
N ASN A 23 -4.12 6.78 3.34
CA ASN A 23 -5.46 6.93 2.77
C ASN A 23 -5.59 6.29 1.41
N HIS A 24 -4.63 6.54 0.51
CA HIS A 24 -4.63 5.96 -0.84
C HIS A 24 -4.44 4.44 -0.83
N LEU A 25 -3.44 3.95 -0.09
CA LEU A 25 -3.13 2.52 -0.03
C LEU A 25 -4.24 1.72 0.65
N HIS A 26 -4.79 2.22 1.76
CA HIS A 26 -5.87 1.57 2.48
C HIS A 26 -7.16 1.54 1.65
N GLN A 27 -7.48 2.64 0.96
CA GLN A 27 -8.61 2.70 0.03
C GLN A 27 -8.41 1.72 -1.14
N SER A 28 -7.19 1.56 -1.65
CA SER A 28 -6.89 0.61 -2.72
C SER A 28 -6.99 -0.85 -2.26
N LEU A 29 -6.63 -1.14 -1.00
CA LEU A 29 -6.60 -2.49 -0.44
C LEU A 29 -7.97 -2.94 0.07
N PHE A 30 -8.67 -2.10 0.83
CA PHE A 30 -9.91 -2.45 1.53
C PHE A 30 -11.15 -1.76 0.95
N GLY A 31 -11.01 -0.85 -0.02
CA GLY A 31 -12.14 -0.11 -0.60
C GLY A 31 -12.79 0.90 0.36
N ARG A 32 -12.18 1.18 1.52
CA ARG A 32 -12.68 2.08 2.56
C ARG A 32 -11.56 2.97 3.11
N PRO A 33 -11.87 4.15 3.67
CA PRO A 33 -10.87 4.98 4.31
C PRO A 33 -10.33 4.31 5.58
N PRO A 34 -9.05 4.55 5.94
CA PRO A 34 -8.45 4.07 7.19
C PRO A 34 -9.02 4.80 8.40
N THR A 35 -9.01 4.13 9.56
CA THR A 35 -9.28 4.79 10.85
C THR A 35 -8.11 5.66 11.29
N ALA A 36 -8.34 6.58 12.22
CA ALA A 36 -7.26 7.38 12.79
C ALA A 36 -6.19 6.52 13.50
N SER A 37 -6.60 5.40 14.11
CA SER A 37 -5.71 4.42 14.74
C SER A 37 -4.75 3.81 13.71
N VAL A 38 -5.29 3.32 12.57
CA VAL A 38 -4.48 2.75 11.48
C VAL A 38 -3.48 3.77 10.92
N ILE A 39 -3.90 5.02 10.72
CA ILE A 39 -2.99 6.08 10.21
C ILE A 39 -1.83 6.29 11.19
N GLU A 40 -2.13 6.45 12.49
CA GLU A 40 -1.10 6.74 13.48
C GLU A 40 -0.14 5.54 13.66
N HIS A 41 -0.66 4.32 13.74
CA HIS A 41 0.17 3.11 13.81
C HIS A 41 1.05 2.94 12.57
N TYR A 42 0.54 3.29 11.38
CA TYR A 42 1.32 3.25 10.17
C TYR A 42 2.45 4.28 10.19
N ILE A 43 2.16 5.53 10.58
CA ILE A 43 3.18 6.57 10.67
C ILE A 43 4.26 6.16 11.68
N GLN A 44 3.86 5.63 12.83
CA GLN A 44 4.80 5.15 13.84
C GLN A 44 5.67 4.01 13.33
N ALA A 45 5.07 2.99 12.71
CA ALA A 45 5.82 1.90 12.11
C ALA A 45 6.75 2.38 10.99
N HIS A 46 6.31 3.34 10.18
CA HIS A 46 7.13 3.94 9.13
C HIS A 46 8.40 4.56 9.70
N MET A 47 8.30 5.34 10.78
CA MET A 47 9.45 6.01 11.40
C MET A 47 10.43 5.05 12.09
N ILE A 48 9.96 3.89 12.56
CA ILE A 48 10.75 2.94 13.36
C ILE A 48 11.42 1.88 12.47
N MET A 49 10.84 1.55 11.30
CA MET A 49 11.34 0.51 10.41
C MET A 49 12.36 1.06 9.40
N PRO A 50 13.68 0.86 9.62
CA PRO A 50 14.71 1.37 8.72
C PRO A 50 14.61 0.81 7.30
N GLU A 51 14.01 -0.38 7.13
CA GLU A 51 13.81 -1.04 5.83
C GLU A 51 12.84 -0.28 4.91
N LEU A 52 12.10 0.71 5.42
CA LEU A 52 11.24 1.58 4.63
C LEU A 52 11.94 2.86 4.18
N HIS A 53 13.10 3.17 4.78
CA HIS A 53 13.88 4.37 4.51
C HIS A 53 15.14 4.08 3.69
N ASP A 54 15.79 2.93 3.92
CA ASP A 54 16.98 2.52 3.17
C ASP A 54 16.59 1.74 1.90
N VAL A 55 16.06 2.49 0.92
CA VAL A 55 15.52 1.95 -0.33
C VAL A 55 16.02 2.73 -1.53
N HIS A 56 16.07 2.05 -2.67
CA HIS A 56 16.58 2.65 -3.90
C HIS A 56 15.66 3.77 -4.39
N ASP A 57 16.22 4.90 -4.84
CA ASP A 57 15.46 6.09 -5.27
C ASP A 57 14.39 5.78 -6.33
N ALA A 58 14.61 4.77 -7.18
CA ALA A 58 13.65 4.34 -8.18
C ALA A 58 12.35 3.77 -7.55
N GLU A 59 12.45 3.08 -6.42
CA GLU A 59 11.28 2.54 -5.70
C GLU A 59 10.49 3.68 -5.05
N VAL A 60 11.18 4.67 -4.46
CA VAL A 60 10.56 5.87 -3.89
C VAL A 60 9.79 6.65 -4.96
N ARG A 61 10.41 6.86 -6.14
CA ARG A 61 9.73 7.50 -7.28
C ARG A 61 8.51 6.71 -7.74
N THR A 62 8.59 5.38 -7.73
CA THR A 62 7.49 4.50 -8.11
C THR A 62 6.31 4.64 -7.14
N VAL A 63 6.57 4.58 -5.83
CA VAL A 63 5.54 4.77 -4.79
C VAL A 63 4.90 6.16 -4.91
N ARG A 64 5.72 7.21 -5.06
CA ARG A 64 5.22 8.57 -5.27
C ARG A 64 4.32 8.66 -6.51
N ALA A 65 4.72 8.07 -7.63
CA ALA A 65 3.92 8.05 -8.84
C ALA A 65 2.59 7.29 -8.67
N VAL A 66 2.58 6.20 -7.89
CA VAL A 66 1.34 5.47 -7.55
C VAL A 66 0.38 6.36 -6.78
N ILE A 67 0.87 7.11 -5.79
CA ILE A 67 0.04 8.00 -4.97
C ILE A 67 -0.44 9.22 -5.78
N GLU A 68 0.47 9.93 -6.43
CA GLU A 68 0.16 11.17 -7.18
C GLU A 68 -0.81 10.91 -8.33
N LYS A 69 -0.63 9.81 -9.07
CA LYS A 69 -1.50 9.43 -10.18
C LYS A 69 -2.71 8.60 -9.74
N LYS A 70 -2.89 8.40 -8.44
CA LYS A 70 -3.96 7.57 -7.84
C LYS A 70 -4.07 6.19 -8.51
N LEU A 71 -2.92 5.57 -8.79
CA LEU A 71 -2.88 4.24 -9.38
C LEU A 71 -3.37 3.22 -8.37
N ASP A 72 -4.00 2.17 -8.88
CA ASP A 72 -4.44 1.03 -8.09
C ASP A 72 -3.19 0.28 -7.58
N ALA A 73 -2.89 0.44 -6.30
CA ALA A 73 -1.66 -0.07 -5.70
C ALA A 73 -1.63 -1.61 -5.73
N ILE A 74 -2.79 -2.25 -5.58
CA ILE A 74 -2.96 -3.70 -5.65
C ILE A 74 -2.77 -4.21 -7.08
N ALA A 75 -3.19 -3.42 -8.08
CA ALA A 75 -2.93 -3.76 -9.48
C ALA A 75 -1.46 -3.69 -9.86
N VAL A 76 -0.71 -2.77 -9.26
CA VAL A 76 0.68 -2.48 -9.61
C VAL A 76 1.65 -3.38 -8.85
N GLU A 77 1.35 -3.74 -7.60
CA GLU A 77 2.21 -4.53 -6.72
C GLU A 77 2.78 -5.81 -7.36
N PRO A 78 1.99 -6.68 -8.02
CA PRO A 78 2.50 -7.94 -8.55
C PRO A 78 3.56 -7.75 -9.63
N TRP A 79 3.47 -6.66 -10.40
CA TRP A 79 4.41 -6.33 -11.47
C TRP A 79 5.72 -5.76 -10.95
N LEU A 80 5.70 -5.17 -9.74
CA LEU A 80 6.91 -4.69 -9.07
C LEU A 80 7.69 -5.84 -8.42
N ARG A 81 6.98 -6.89 -8.00
CA ARG A 81 7.57 -8.08 -7.39
C ARG A 81 8.47 -8.88 -8.34
N ASP A 82 8.19 -8.82 -9.65
CA ASP A 82 8.97 -9.49 -10.69
C ASP A 82 10.38 -8.87 -10.87
N LYS A 83 10.52 -7.57 -10.57
CA LYS A 83 11.79 -6.84 -10.67
C LYS A 83 12.59 -6.85 -9.37
N ASN A 84 11.90 -6.76 -8.23
CA ASN A 84 12.49 -6.89 -6.90
C ASN A 84 11.49 -7.60 -5.97
N ARG A 85 11.88 -8.76 -5.46
CA ARG A 85 11.03 -9.61 -4.60
C ARG A 85 10.49 -8.89 -3.37
N HIS A 86 11.18 -7.83 -2.92
CA HIS A 86 10.82 -7.01 -1.78
C HIS A 86 10.77 -5.52 -2.11
N HIS A 87 10.07 -5.13 -3.18
CA HIS A 87 9.89 -3.72 -3.54
C HIS A 87 9.23 -2.91 -2.40
N LEU A 88 9.62 -1.64 -2.22
CA LEU A 88 9.08 -0.74 -1.18
C LEU A 88 7.54 -0.74 -1.10
N LEU A 89 6.86 -0.65 -2.25
CA LEU A 89 5.38 -0.65 -2.31
C LEU A 89 4.79 -1.91 -1.64
N SER A 90 5.35 -3.09 -1.92
CA SER A 90 4.89 -4.35 -1.34
C SER A 90 5.09 -4.36 0.18
N ARG A 91 6.21 -3.83 0.68
CA ARG A 91 6.47 -3.71 2.13
C ARG A 91 5.44 -2.80 2.81
N LYS A 92 5.15 -1.64 2.20
CA LYS A 92 4.17 -0.67 2.71
C LYS A 92 2.75 -1.26 2.72
N ILE A 93 2.35 -1.98 1.67
CA ILE A 93 1.06 -2.67 1.61
C ILE A 93 0.98 -3.75 2.70
N PHE A 94 2.02 -4.57 2.83
CA PHE A 94 2.06 -5.64 3.82
C PHE A 94 2.00 -5.11 5.26
N LEU A 95 2.75 -4.04 5.55
CA LEU A 95 2.69 -3.36 6.85
C LEU A 95 1.27 -2.85 7.14
N LEU A 96 0.63 -2.23 6.14
CA LEU A 96 -0.72 -1.72 6.29
C LEU A 96 -1.74 -2.84 6.53
N SER A 97 -1.64 -3.96 5.80
CA SER A 97 -2.43 -5.17 6.06
C SER A 97 -2.25 -5.67 7.49
N TYR A 98 -1.00 -5.75 7.96
CA TYR A 98 -0.69 -6.23 9.31
C TYR A 98 -1.27 -5.33 10.41
N ILE A 99 -1.15 -4.01 10.26
CA ILE A 99 -1.72 -3.04 11.21
C ILE A 99 -3.24 -3.17 11.22
N SER A 100 -3.87 -3.22 10.05
CA SER A 100 -5.31 -3.40 9.91
C SER A 100 -5.81 -4.70 10.56
N GLU A 101 -5.07 -5.81 10.42
CA GLU A 101 -5.39 -7.08 11.08
C GLU A 101 -5.31 -6.97 12.61
N CYS A 102 -4.29 -6.27 13.12
CA CYS A 102 -4.07 -6.10 14.56
C CYS A 102 -5.07 -5.15 15.23
N ASP A 103 -5.60 -4.16 14.49
CA ASP A 103 -6.58 -3.18 15.00
C ASP A 103 -8.02 -3.76 15.10
N ALA A 104 -8.22 -5.03 14.71
CA ALA A 104 -9.41 -5.86 14.95
C ALA A 104 -10.80 -5.26 14.56
N GLU A 105 -10.86 -4.22 13.72
CA GLU A 105 -12.12 -3.68 13.15
C GLU A 105 -12.54 -4.33 11.82
N HIS A 106 -11.94 -5.47 11.44
CA HIS A 106 -12.34 -6.21 10.24
C HIS A 106 -13.34 -7.33 10.59
N VAL A 107 -14.63 -6.96 10.66
CA VAL A 107 -15.77 -7.89 10.70
C VAL A 107 -15.74 -8.86 9.50
N GLU A 108 -15.07 -8.47 8.41
CA GLU A 108 -14.83 -9.28 7.20
C GLU A 108 -14.07 -10.58 7.48
N TYR A 109 -13.20 -10.62 8.50
CA TYR A 109 -12.45 -11.82 8.86
C TYR A 109 -13.21 -12.76 9.82
N ASN A 110 -14.17 -12.23 10.58
CA ASN A 110 -14.92 -12.98 11.60
C ASN A 110 -16.24 -13.60 11.09
N ASN A 111 -16.84 -13.09 10.00
CA ASN A 111 -18.20 -13.48 9.58
C ASN A 111 -18.25 -14.30 8.27
N HIS A 112 -17.29 -15.18 8.01
CA HIS A 112 -17.28 -16.00 6.80
C HIS A 112 -17.35 -17.51 7.08
N ILE A 113 -18.39 -17.92 7.81
CA ILE A 113 -18.85 -19.32 7.87
C ILE A 113 -20.38 -19.33 7.71
N GLU A 114 -20.85 -19.31 6.45
CA GLU A 114 -22.05 -20.01 5.96
C GLU A 114 -22.36 -19.55 4.52
N ASN A 115 -22.60 -20.50 3.60
CA ASN A 115 -22.96 -20.36 2.17
C ASN A 115 -21.85 -20.47 1.11
N ARG A 116 -21.31 -21.68 0.94
CA ARG A 116 -20.31 -22.10 -0.06
C ARG A 116 -20.59 -21.68 -1.52
N PHE A 117 -21.84 -21.50 -1.94
CA PHE A 117 -22.19 -21.12 -3.32
C PHE A 117 -21.98 -19.64 -3.63
N ILE A 118 -22.23 -18.76 -2.65
CA ILE A 118 -21.94 -17.33 -2.79
C ILE A 118 -20.43 -17.14 -2.94
N TYR A 119 -19.61 -17.90 -2.19
CA TYR A 119 -18.15 -17.87 -2.33
C TYR A 119 -17.64 -18.38 -3.66
N PHE A 120 -18.31 -19.32 -4.33
CA PHE A 120 -17.90 -19.68 -5.68
C PHE A 120 -18.13 -18.51 -6.64
N GLY A 121 -19.26 -17.81 -6.52
CA GLY A 121 -19.54 -16.59 -7.26
C GLY A 121 -18.58 -15.45 -6.93
N VAL A 122 -18.30 -15.21 -5.64
CA VAL A 122 -17.31 -14.23 -5.16
C VAL A 122 -15.93 -14.62 -5.65
N MET A 123 -15.51 -15.88 -5.58
CA MET A 123 -14.22 -16.35 -6.07
C MET A 123 -14.09 -16.16 -7.59
N LEU A 124 -15.15 -16.44 -8.36
CA LEU A 124 -15.14 -16.24 -9.81
C LEU A 124 -15.13 -14.74 -10.17
N PHE A 125 -15.87 -13.94 -9.41
CA PHE A 125 -15.84 -12.48 -9.51
C PHE A 125 -14.48 -11.91 -9.11
N GLU A 126 -13.86 -12.39 -8.03
CA GLU A 126 -12.53 -12.00 -7.59
C GLU A 126 -11.46 -12.48 -8.56
N CYS A 127 -11.60 -13.65 -9.20
CA CYS A 127 -10.74 -14.09 -10.29
C CYS A 127 -10.88 -13.18 -11.52
N ALA A 128 -12.11 -12.82 -11.89
CA ALA A 128 -12.37 -11.90 -13.00
C ALA A 128 -11.84 -10.49 -12.68
N ARG A 129 -12.05 -10.02 -11.46
CA ARG A 129 -11.53 -8.76 -10.94
C ARG A 129 -10.01 -8.78 -10.92
N ALA A 130 -9.37 -9.84 -10.41
CA ALA A 130 -7.92 -10.01 -10.43
C ALA A 130 -7.36 -10.00 -11.86
N SER A 131 -8.05 -10.67 -12.81
CA SER A 131 -7.68 -10.67 -14.22
C SER A 131 -7.81 -9.28 -14.84
N PHE A 132 -8.88 -8.56 -14.52
CA PHE A 132 -9.10 -7.18 -14.95
C PHE A 132 -8.07 -6.23 -14.36
N THR A 133 -7.75 -6.39 -13.07
CA THR A 133 -6.74 -5.66 -12.33
C THR A 133 -5.34 -5.92 -12.93
N MET A 134 -5.01 -7.16 -13.29
CA MET A 134 -3.79 -7.50 -14.03
C MET A 134 -3.74 -6.83 -15.40
N ALA A 135 -4.82 -6.90 -16.18
CA ALA A 135 -4.90 -6.27 -17.49
C ALA A 135 -4.78 -4.73 -17.40
N LYS A 136 -5.40 -4.13 -16.39
CA LYS A 136 -5.30 -2.71 -16.07
C LYS A 136 -3.88 -2.32 -15.65
N GLY A 137 -3.20 -3.15 -14.85
CA GLY A 137 -1.80 -2.97 -14.48
C GLY A 137 -0.87 -3.00 -15.69
N LEU A 138 -1.08 -3.97 -16.60
CA LEU A 138 -0.34 -4.05 -17.87
C LEU A 138 -0.60 -2.83 -18.75
N TYR A 139 -1.85 -2.36 -18.82
CA TYR A 139 -2.20 -1.15 -19.56
C TYR A 139 -1.53 0.10 -18.98
N LEU A 140 -1.56 0.27 -17.65
CA LEU A 140 -0.90 1.37 -16.95
C LEU A 140 0.61 1.34 -17.16
N LYS A 141 1.24 0.16 -17.13
CA LYS A 141 2.65 -0.05 -17.46
C LYS A 141 2.99 0.47 -18.85
N VAL A 142 2.21 0.08 -19.87
CA VAL A 142 2.46 0.45 -21.27
C VAL A 142 2.18 1.93 -21.52
N ARG A 143 1.09 2.47 -20.97
CA ARG A 143 0.66 3.86 -21.24
C ARG A 143 1.49 4.90 -20.51
N HIS A 144 1.93 4.63 -19.29
CA HIS A 144 2.66 5.60 -18.47
C HIS A 144 4.17 5.44 -18.50
N GLY A 145 4.70 4.45 -19.26
CA GLY A 145 6.15 4.25 -19.38
C GLY A 145 6.80 4.17 -18.02
N LEU A 146 6.25 3.34 -17.11
CA LEU A 146 6.82 3.09 -15.79
C LEU A 146 8.10 2.25 -15.97
N PHE A 147 9.14 2.88 -16.51
CA PHE A 147 10.55 2.48 -16.62
C PHE A 147 11.43 3.71 -16.72
#